data_AF-A0A024FFM4-F1
#
_entry.id   AF-A0A024FFM4-F1
#
_cell.length_a   1.000
_cell.length_b   1.000
_cell.length_c   1.000
_cell.angle_alpha   90.00
_cell.angle_beta   90.00
_cell.angle_gamma   90.00
#
_symmetry.space_group_name_H-M   'P 1'
#
loop_
_entity.id
_entity.type
_entity.pdbx_description
1 polymer ?
#
loop_
_entity_poly.entity_id
_entity_poly.type
_entity_poly.pdbx_seq_one_letter_code
_entity_poly.pdbx_strand_id
1 'polypeptide(L)' 'MNTVVQNILVVATLSLALVFLVRKFIWKPKKKAAKGCGTDDECGCH' A
#
# COMPACT_ATOMS: atom_id res chain seq x y z
N MET A 1 -7.73 -0.54 33.38
CA MET A 1 -7.43 -1.07 32.03
C MET A 1 -8.68 -0.95 31.17
N ASN A 2 -8.77 0.14 30.41
CA ASN A 2 -10.00 0.53 29.70
C ASN A 2 -10.02 -0.11 28.31
N THR A 3 -10.49 -1.35 28.27
CA THR A 3 -10.57 -2.21 27.06
C THR A 3 -11.32 -1.54 25.91
N VAL A 4 -12.26 -0.64 26.22
CA VAL A 4 -13.02 0.15 25.25
C VAL A 4 -12.09 1.02 24.38
N VAL A 5 -11.10 1.67 24.98
CA VAL A 5 -10.17 2.57 24.26
C VAL A 5 -9.21 1.78 23.35
N GLN A 6 -8.72 0.62 23.81
CA GLN A 6 -7.89 -0.26 22.97
C GLN A 6 -8.66 -0.83 21.79
N ASN A 7 -9.92 -1.27 21.98
CA ASN A 7 -10.74 -1.78 20.89
C ASN A 7 -10.97 -0.72 19.80
N ILE A 8 -11.24 0.53 20.19
CA ILE A 8 -11.42 1.63 19.24
C ILE A 8 -10.14 1.87 18.44
N LEU A 9 -8.99 1.88 19.12
CA LEU A 9 -7.70 2.08 18.45
C LEU A 9 -7.37 0.95 17.46
N VAL A 10 -7.65 -0.30 17.84
CA VAL A 10 -7.44 -1.49 17.00
C VAL A 10 -8.36 -1.46 15.78
N VAL A 11 -9.65 -1.17 15.97
CA VAL A 11 -10.61 -1.06 14.86
C VAL A 11 -10.26 0.11 13.94
N ALA A 12 -9.83 1.25 14.48
CA ALA A 12 -9.41 2.42 13.70
C ALA A 12 -8.14 2.12 12.87
N THR A 13 -7.13 1.48 13.46
CA THR A 13 -5.90 1.12 12.73
C THR A 13 -6.13 0.05 11.68
N LEU A 14 -6.94 -0.97 11.97
CA LEU A 14 -7.32 -2.00 10.99
C LEU A 14 -8.10 -1.39 9.82
N SER A 15 -9.11 -0.57 10.10
CA SER A 15 -9.90 0.09 9.05
C SER A 15 -9.05 1.03 8.20
N LEU A 16 -8.14 1.81 8.80
CA LEU A 16 -7.22 2.68 8.08
C LEU A 16 -6.25 1.89 7.18
N ALA A 17 -5.73 0.76 7.67
CA ALA A 17 -4.85 -0.12 6.92
C ALA A 17 -5.57 -0.76 5.72
N LEU A 18 -6.81 -1.24 5.91
CA LEU A 18 -7.62 -1.79 4.82
C LEU A 18 -7.95 -0.73 3.77
N VAL A 19 -8.38 0.47 4.20
CA VAL A 19 -8.65 1.58 3.27
C VAL A 19 -7.38 1.99 2.51
N PHE A 20 -6.24 2.07 3.19
CA PHE A 20 -4.96 2.38 2.55
C PHE A 20 -4.57 1.32 1.52
N LEU A 21 -4.68 0.04 1.86
CA LEU A 21 -4.36 -1.09 0.99
C LEU A 21 -5.26 -1.09 -0.26
N VAL A 22 -6.59 -0.99 -0.06
CA VAL A 22 -7.56 -0.93 -1.16
C VAL A 22 -7.31 0.29 -2.05
N ARG A 23 -7.07 1.47 -1.45
CA ARG A 23 -6.80 2.68 -2.23
C ARG A 23 -5.48 2.60 -3.00
N LYS A 24 -4.43 2.02 -2.39
CA LYS A 24 -3.08 1.87 -2.95
C LYS A 24 -3.03 0.84 -4.08
N PHE A 25 -3.72 -0.28 -3.94
CA PHE A 25 -3.56 -1.43 -4.84
C PHE A 25 -4.76 -1.67 -5.76
N ILE A 26 -5.98 -1.34 -5.34
CA ILE A 26 -7.20 -1.57 -6.15
C ILE A 26 -7.65 -0.29 -6.87
N TRP A 27 -7.71 0.85 -6.17
CA TRP A 27 -8.23 2.10 -6.76
C TRP A 27 -7.17 2.94 -7.49
N LYS A 28 -5.94 2.91 -6.99
CA LYS A 28 -4.78 3.59 -7.60
C LYS A 28 -3.63 2.60 -7.74
N PRO A 29 -3.80 1.42 -8.39
CA PRO A 29 -2.63 0.66 -8.79
C PRO A 29 -1.78 1.63 -9.60
N LYS A 30 -0.61 1.99 -9.08
CA LYS A 30 0.40 2.65 -9.90
C LYS A 30 0.53 1.71 -11.09
N LYS A 31 0.03 2.14 -12.26
CA LYS A 31 0.37 1.46 -13.52
C LYS A 31 1.88 1.38 -13.43
N LYS A 32 2.42 0.18 -13.28
CA LYS A 32 3.85 0.00 -13.51
C LYS A 32 3.97 0.43 -14.97
N ALA A 33 4.46 1.65 -15.22
CA ALA A 33 5.27 1.84 -16.41
C ALA A 33 6.23 0.67 -16.34
N ALA A 34 6.09 -0.26 -17.28
CA ALA A 34 6.69 -1.57 -17.21
C ALA A 34 8.19 -1.37 -16.97
N LYS A 35 8.64 -1.51 -15.73
CA LYS A 35 10.05 -1.70 -15.41
C LYS A 35 10.13 -3.04 -14.71
N GLY A 36 9.61 -4.05 -15.40
CA GLY A 36 10.25 -5.36 -15.35
C GLY A 36 11.56 -5.23 -16.13
N CYS A 37 12.57 -6.03 -15.77
CA CYS A 37 13.76 -6.19 -16.61
C CYS A 37 13.30 -6.43 -18.06
N GLY A 38 13.59 -5.49 -18.96
CA GLY A 38 13.20 -5.56 -20.37
C GLY A 38 12.13 -4.57 -20.86
N THR A 39 11.97 -3.40 -20.22
CA THR A 39 11.53 -2.20 -20.96
C THR A 39 12.64 -1.15 -20.85
N ASP A 40 13.41 -1.09 -21.93
CA ASP A 40 14.01 0.09 -22.52
C ASP A 40 14.83 1.01 -21.59
N ASP A 41 16.15 0.84 -21.73
CA ASP A 41 17.26 1.76 -21.41
C ASP A 41 17.28 2.43 -20.03
N GLU A 42 17.64 1.67 -18.98
CA GLU A 42 18.57 2.11 -17.90
C GLU A 42 18.77 0.97 -16.88
N CYS A 43 19.12 -0.23 -17.35
CA CYS A 43 19.77 -1.18 -16.45
C CYS A 43 21.15 -0.59 -16.15
N GLY A 44 21.33 -0.11 -14.91
CA GLY A 44 22.50 0.65 -14.42
C GLY A 44 23.83 -0.09 -14.54
N CYS A 45 24.28 -0.27 -15.77
CA CYS A 45 25.65 -0.56 -16.15
C CYS A 45 26.22 0.71 -16.79
N HIS A 46 26.72 1.61 -15.93
CA HIS A 46 27.90 2.41 -16.22
C HIS A 46 28.67 2.57 -14.90
#